data_AF-A0A9N9CKE2-F1
#
_entry.id   AF-A0A9N9CKE2-F1
#
_cell.length_a   1.000
_cell.length_b   1.000
_cell.length_c   1.000
_cell.angle_alpha   90.00
_cell.angle_beta   90.00
_cell.angle_gamma   90.00
#
_symmetry.space_group_name_H-M   'P 1'
#
loop_
_entity.id
_entity.type
_entity.pdbx_description
1 polymer ?
#
loop_
_entity_poly.entity_id
_entity_poly.type
_entity_poly.pdbx_seq_one_letter_code
_entity_poly.pdbx_strand_id
1 'polypeptide(L)'
;FNDIPHDIDLQRKIYYSGLRPSIPKYVPKLVFKLIVKCWNAQPDKRPTAKEICDTINSWNNDKSSEIIAQIMKADETFENLLISDALEPSHFKINPEAIYRSRLFDSLSSTNITADRNGNQGEQENNSLLIMQVIENDKDSGLSYADECYLNETGEAKIKLNI
;
A
#
# COMPACT_ATOMS: atom_id res chain seq x y z
N PHE A 1 -5.52 4.55 8.92
CA PHE A 1 -5.63 5.90 9.50
C PHE A 1 -6.83 6.62 8.90
N ASN A 2 -7.92 5.90 8.69
CA ASN A 2 -9.07 6.44 8.00
C ASN A 2 -9.90 7.38 8.88
N ASP A 3 -9.81 7.18 10.18
CA ASP A 3 -10.55 7.83 11.25
C ASP A 3 -9.85 9.08 11.81
N ILE A 4 -8.68 9.44 11.29
CA ILE A 4 -7.87 10.57 11.76
C ILE A 4 -7.44 11.49 10.61
N PRO A 5 -7.16 12.79 10.87
CA PRO A 5 -6.67 13.71 9.84
C PRO A 5 -5.33 13.27 9.25
N HIS A 6 -5.13 13.50 7.94
CA HIS A 6 -3.85 13.26 7.27
C HIS A 6 -2.94 14.50 7.34
N ASP A 7 -2.66 14.97 8.55
CA ASP A 7 -1.88 16.17 8.86
C ASP A 7 -0.38 15.88 9.08
N ILE A 8 0.39 16.90 9.49
CA ILE A 8 1.82 16.77 9.80
C ILE A 8 2.06 15.94 11.07
N ASP A 9 1.10 15.89 12.00
CA ASP A 9 1.23 15.16 13.25
C ASP A 9 1.15 13.66 13.01
N LEU A 10 0.23 13.21 12.16
CA LEU A 10 0.19 11.83 11.72
C LEU A 10 1.48 11.43 11.00
N GLN A 11 1.98 12.27 10.10
CA GLN A 11 3.25 12.02 9.41
C GLN A 11 4.41 11.83 10.39
N ARG A 12 4.51 12.70 11.40
CA ARG A 12 5.53 12.58 12.47
C ARG A 12 5.40 11.28 13.24
N LYS A 13 4.18 10.86 13.60
CA LYS A 13 3.94 9.59 14.30
C LYS A 13 4.34 8.38 13.44
N ILE A 14 4.04 8.40 12.14
CA ILE A 14 4.43 7.34 11.22
C ILE A 14 5.96 7.24 11.07
N TYR A 15 6.63 8.39 10.92
CA TYR A 15 8.07 8.45 10.65
C TYR A 15 8.92 8.26 11.92
N TYR A 16 8.71 9.08 12.96
CA TYR A 16 9.55 9.09 14.16
C TYR A 16 9.13 8.04 15.20
N SER A 17 7.83 7.78 15.34
CA SER A 17 7.32 6.83 16.34
C SER A 17 7.06 5.44 15.77
N GLY A 18 7.26 5.23 14.46
CA GLY A 18 7.01 3.95 13.81
C GLY A 18 5.53 3.54 13.80
N LEU A 19 4.58 4.48 13.91
CA LEU A 19 3.15 4.16 13.91
C LEU A 19 2.76 3.46 12.61
N ARG A 20 2.09 2.31 12.71
CA ARG A 20 1.56 1.53 11.59
C ARG A 20 0.10 1.14 11.86
N PRO A 21 -0.72 0.96 10.81
CA PRO A 21 -2.05 0.40 10.98
C PRO A 21 -2.00 -0.98 11.61
N SER A 22 -3.00 -1.31 12.43
CA SER A 22 -3.19 -2.67 12.93
C SER A 22 -3.56 -3.58 11.75
N ILE A 23 -2.86 -4.71 11.63
CA ILE A 23 -3.19 -5.72 10.61
C ILE A 23 -4.31 -6.60 11.17
N PRO A 24 -5.44 -6.75 10.45
CA PRO A 24 -6.53 -7.58 10.93
C PRO A 24 -6.15 -9.05 11.09
N LYS A 25 -6.82 -9.74 12.03
CA LYS A 25 -6.54 -11.15 12.34
C LYS A 25 -6.92 -12.12 11.21
N TYR A 26 -7.80 -11.69 10.32
CA TYR A 26 -8.22 -12.43 9.13
C TYR A 26 -7.25 -12.29 7.93
N VAL A 27 -6.06 -11.71 8.14
CA VAL A 27 -5.01 -11.70 7.12
C VAL A 27 -4.16 -12.97 7.26
N PRO A 28 -3.91 -13.74 6.17
CA PRO A 28 -3.05 -14.91 6.22
C PRO A 28 -1.66 -14.59 6.77
N LYS A 29 -1.08 -15.51 7.58
CA LYS A 29 0.19 -15.25 8.28
C LYS A 29 1.35 -14.94 7.33
N LEU A 30 1.39 -15.58 6.15
CA LEU A 30 2.37 -15.32 5.10
C LEU A 30 2.29 -13.86 4.60
N VAL A 31 1.09 -13.33 4.40
CA VAL A 31 0.86 -11.93 3.97
C VAL A 31 1.22 -10.98 5.12
N PHE A 32 0.83 -11.30 6.36
CA PHE A 32 1.23 -10.53 7.54
C PHE A 32 2.75 -10.35 7.61
N LYS A 33 3.52 -11.43 7.42
CA LYS A 33 4.99 -11.37 7.44
C LYS A 33 5.53 -10.46 6.34
N LEU A 34 4.96 -10.52 5.14
CA LEU A 34 5.36 -9.66 4.03
C LEU A 34 5.06 -8.17 4.32
N ILE A 35 3.87 -7.85 4.82
CA ILE A 35 3.49 -6.48 5.22
C ILE A 35 4.47 -5.93 6.28
N VAL A 36 4.78 -6.71 7.31
CA VAL A 36 5.74 -6.31 8.36
C VAL A 36 7.13 -6.06 7.78
N LYS A 37 7.58 -6.89 6.81
CA LYS A 37 8.86 -6.69 6.12
C LYS A 37 8.85 -5.39 5.30
N CYS A 38 7.77 -5.12 4.57
CA CYS A 38 7.60 -3.88 3.79
C CYS A 38 7.58 -2.62 4.66
N TRP A 39 7.07 -2.72 5.89
CA TRP A 39 6.96 -1.60 6.83
C TRP A 39 8.20 -1.34 7.68
N ASN A 40 9.30 -2.04 7.42
CA ASN A 40 10.53 -1.91 8.19
C ASN A 40 10.96 -0.44 8.32
N ALA A 41 11.30 -0.02 9.53
CA ALA A 41 11.74 1.35 9.80
C ALA A 41 13.01 1.70 9.02
N GLN A 42 13.91 0.72 8.86
CA GLN A 42 15.15 0.83 8.10
C GLN A 42 14.85 0.58 6.60
N PRO A 43 15.02 1.59 5.72
CA PRO A 43 14.67 1.46 4.31
C PRO A 43 15.42 0.34 3.58
N ASP A 44 16.68 0.11 3.93
CA ASP A 44 17.56 -0.94 3.41
C ASP A 44 17.08 -2.36 3.74
N LYS A 45 16.23 -2.51 4.78
CA LYS A 45 15.65 -3.80 5.18
C LYS A 45 14.30 -4.08 4.52
N ARG A 46 13.75 -3.12 3.77
CA ARG A 46 12.51 -3.32 3.02
C ARG A 46 12.80 -4.15 1.77
N PRO A 47 11.90 -5.07 1.39
CA PRO A 47 12.05 -5.77 0.14
C PRO A 47 11.85 -4.79 -1.02
N THR A 48 12.60 -5.02 -2.08
CA THR A 48 12.38 -4.37 -3.37
C THR A 48 11.05 -4.82 -3.99
N ALA A 49 10.51 -4.03 -4.92
CA ALA A 49 9.31 -4.42 -5.65
C ALA A 49 9.47 -5.78 -6.36
N LYS A 50 10.67 -6.05 -6.90
CA LYS A 50 11.03 -7.34 -7.48
C LYS A 50 10.92 -8.49 -6.48
N GLU A 51 11.52 -8.36 -5.29
CA GLU A 51 11.44 -9.40 -4.27
C GLU A 51 10.00 -9.64 -3.78
N ILE A 52 9.18 -8.59 -3.70
CA ILE A 52 7.76 -8.71 -3.39
C ILE A 52 7.03 -9.52 -4.46
N CYS A 53 7.24 -9.17 -5.73
CA CYS A 53 6.64 -9.87 -6.87
C CYS A 53 7.08 -11.34 -6.93
N ASP A 54 8.38 -11.60 -6.81
CA ASP A 54 8.95 -12.96 -6.77
C ASP A 54 8.34 -13.77 -5.59
N THR A 55 8.16 -13.14 -4.43
CA THR A 55 7.53 -13.77 -3.25
C THR A 55 6.08 -14.15 -3.54
N ILE A 56 5.27 -13.24 -4.08
CA ILE A 56 3.85 -13.49 -4.38
C ILE A 56 3.71 -14.57 -5.47
N ASN A 57 4.52 -14.49 -6.52
CA ASN A 57 4.55 -15.50 -7.59
C ASN A 57 4.94 -16.88 -7.05
N SER A 58 5.86 -16.95 -6.08
CA SER A 58 6.22 -18.21 -5.44
C SER A 58 5.02 -18.85 -4.70
N TRP A 59 4.19 -18.04 -4.04
CA TRP A 59 2.99 -18.53 -3.35
C TRP A 59 1.93 -19.03 -4.31
N ASN A 60 1.72 -18.32 -5.43
CA ASN A 60 0.75 -18.73 -6.45
C ASN A 60 1.12 -20.07 -7.11
N ASN A 61 2.43 -20.32 -7.26
CA ASN A 61 2.95 -21.55 -7.84
C ASN A 61 3.07 -22.69 -6.82
N ASP A 62 3.16 -22.37 -5.52
CA ASP A 62 3.29 -23.34 -4.44
C ASP A 62 1.91 -23.85 -3.99
N LYS A 63 1.66 -25.14 -4.24
CA LYS A 63 0.46 -25.84 -3.79
C LYS A 63 0.63 -26.52 -2.43
N SER A 64 1.60 -26.08 -1.62
CA SER A 64 1.84 -26.64 -0.31
C SER A 64 0.59 -26.55 0.57
N SER A 65 0.37 -27.61 1.34
CA SER A 65 -0.74 -27.67 2.29
C SER A 65 -0.66 -26.57 3.34
N GLU A 66 0.53 -26.03 3.62
CA GLU A 66 0.73 -24.95 4.56
C GLU A 66 0.14 -23.63 4.08
N ILE A 67 0.40 -23.22 2.82
CA ILE A 67 -0.15 -21.97 2.26
C ILE A 67 -1.68 -22.05 2.20
N ILE A 68 -2.19 -23.17 1.68
CA ILE A 68 -3.64 -23.41 1.59
C ILE A 68 -4.28 -23.37 2.99
N ALA A 69 -3.69 -24.04 3.99
CA ALA A 69 -4.22 -24.02 5.35
C ALA A 69 -4.21 -22.62 5.98
N GLN A 70 -3.20 -21.80 5.69
CA GLN A 70 -3.16 -20.41 6.19
C GLN A 70 -4.26 -19.55 5.57
N ILE A 71 -4.54 -19.71 4.27
CA ILE A 71 -5.61 -18.99 3.56
C ILE A 71 -6.97 -19.44 4.11
N MET A 72 -7.24 -20.75 4.15
CA MET A 72 -8.50 -21.28 4.66
C MET A 72 -8.80 -20.83 6.09
N LYS A 73 -7.79 -20.82 6.96
CA LYS A 73 -7.94 -20.33 8.35
C LYS A 73 -8.26 -18.84 8.41
N ALA A 74 -7.67 -18.05 7.52
CA ALA A 74 -7.91 -16.62 7.45
C ALA A 74 -9.35 -16.33 6.99
N ASP A 75 -9.82 -17.06 5.98
CA ASP A 75 -11.20 -17.00 5.49
C ASP A 75 -12.20 -17.40 6.59
N GLU A 76 -11.97 -18.51 7.28
CA GLU A 76 -12.81 -18.93 8.42
C GLU A 76 -12.84 -17.85 9.53
N THR A 77 -11.71 -17.21 9.79
CA THR A 77 -11.64 -16.11 10.76
C THR A 77 -12.47 -14.90 10.30
N PHE A 78 -12.41 -14.57 9.01
CA PHE A 78 -13.20 -13.48 8.43
C PHE A 78 -14.70 -13.76 8.53
N GLU A 79 -15.14 -14.95 8.13
CA GLU A 79 -16.55 -15.37 8.19
C GLU A 79 -17.09 -15.37 9.63
N ASN A 80 -16.31 -15.89 10.59
CA ASN A 80 -16.72 -15.84 12.00
C ASN A 80 -16.88 -14.41 12.53
N LEU A 81 -16.03 -13.48 12.07
CA LEU A 81 -16.14 -12.06 12.44
C LEU A 81 -17.34 -11.37 11.79
N LEU A 82 -17.73 -11.77 10.58
CA LEU A 82 -18.96 -11.32 9.93
C LEU A 82 -20.21 -11.81 10.69
N ILE A 83 -20.27 -13.10 11.02
CA ILE A 83 -21.42 -13.72 11.71
C ILE A 83 -21.62 -13.13 13.12
N SER A 84 -20.52 -12.82 13.81
CA SER A 84 -20.57 -12.27 15.17
C SER A 84 -20.82 -10.76 15.25
N ASP A 85 -21.02 -10.08 14.10
CA ASP A 85 -21.11 -8.62 13.97
C ASP A 85 -19.91 -7.89 14.62
N ALA A 86 -18.80 -8.60 14.80
CA ALA A 86 -17.57 -8.08 15.40
C ALA A 86 -16.79 -7.19 14.42
N LEU A 87 -17.14 -7.22 13.14
CA LEU A 87 -16.74 -6.23 12.14
C LEU A 87 -17.62 -4.99 12.27
N GLU A 88 -17.46 -4.27 13.37
CA GLU A 88 -18.20 -3.04 13.65
C GLU A 88 -18.15 -2.07 12.45
N PRO A 89 -19.29 -1.54 11.96
CA PRO A 89 -19.31 -0.55 10.88
C PRO A 89 -18.48 0.72 11.20
N SER A 90 -18.12 0.92 12.48
CA SER A 90 -17.19 1.94 12.95
C SER A 90 -15.81 1.88 12.29
N HIS A 91 -15.41 0.74 11.72
CA HIS A 91 -14.15 0.59 10.97
C HIS A 91 -14.11 1.44 9.69
N PHE A 92 -15.25 1.90 9.18
CA PHE A 92 -15.37 2.79 8.02
C PHE A 92 -15.61 4.25 8.39
N LYS A 93 -15.32 4.65 9.63
CA LYS A 93 -15.33 6.07 9.98
C LYS A 93 -14.22 6.75 9.19
N ILE A 94 -14.63 7.54 8.19
CA ILE A 94 -13.73 8.36 7.40
C ILE A 94 -13.71 9.75 8.03
N ASN A 95 -12.53 10.20 8.43
CA ASN A 95 -12.31 11.58 8.82
C ASN A 95 -12.35 12.45 7.54
N PRO A 96 -13.10 13.56 7.52
CA PRO A 96 -13.17 14.43 6.34
C PRO A 96 -11.80 15.05 5.96
N GLU A 97 -10.86 15.11 6.91
CA GLU A 97 -9.49 15.60 6.71
C GLU A 97 -8.51 14.45 6.35
N ALA A 98 -9.00 13.22 6.21
CA ALA A 98 -8.23 12.12 5.63
C ALA A 98 -8.20 12.25 4.11
N ILE A 99 -7.00 12.23 3.54
CA ILE A 99 -6.74 12.45 2.11
C ILE A 99 -6.26 11.14 1.47
N TYR A 100 -7.05 10.61 0.53
CA TYR A 100 -6.76 9.37 -0.22
C TYR A 100 -6.42 9.62 -1.69
N ARG A 101 -6.46 10.89 -2.11
CA ARG A 101 -6.06 11.31 -3.45
C ARG A 101 -4.63 11.81 -3.39
N SER A 102 -3.93 11.71 -4.52
CA SER A 102 -2.64 12.35 -4.69
C SER A 102 -2.75 13.84 -4.36
N ARG A 103 -1.82 14.35 -3.56
CA ARG A 103 -1.64 15.78 -3.32
C ARG A 103 -0.17 16.10 -3.45
N LEU A 104 0.13 17.33 -3.86
CA LEU A 104 1.49 17.83 -3.77
C LEU A 104 1.90 17.75 -2.30
N PHE A 105 3.04 17.12 -2.03
CA PHE A 105 3.64 17.21 -0.72
C PHE A 105 4.13 18.65 -0.60
N ASP A 106 3.39 19.48 0.12
CA ASP A 106 3.87 20.80 0.52
C ASP A 106 5.07 20.53 1.43
N SER A 107 6.24 20.38 0.81
CA SER A 107 7.53 20.41 1.46
C SER A 107 7.49 21.66 2.32
N LEU A 108 7.37 21.44 3.64
CA LEU A 108 7.21 22.45 4.68
C LEU A 108 7.65 23.80 4.15
N SER A 109 6.68 24.65 3.80
CA SER A 109 6.90 25.97 3.20
C SER A 109 8.14 26.54 3.86
N SER A 110 9.20 26.66 3.06
CA SER A 110 10.51 27.18 3.37
C SER A 110 10.52 27.86 4.74
N THR A 111 10.99 27.15 5.79
CA THR A 111 11.59 27.92 6.88
C THR A 111 12.62 28.80 6.19
N ASN A 112 12.48 30.11 6.33
CA ASN A 112 13.22 31.12 5.59
C ASN A 112 14.73 30.91 5.78
N ILE A 113 15.33 30.00 4.99
CA ILE A 113 16.77 29.94 4.78
C ILE A 113 17.00 31.06 3.79
N THR A 114 17.32 32.21 4.35
CA THR A 114 17.92 33.32 3.61
C THR A 114 19.25 32.82 3.08
N ALA A 115 19.25 32.33 1.84
CA ALA A 115 20.48 32.07 1.12
C ALA A 115 20.27 32.40 -0.36
N ASP A 116 21.16 33.27 -0.82
CA ASP A 116 21.26 33.90 -2.12
C ASP A 116 20.84 33.08 -3.33
N ARG A 117 20.24 33.81 -4.28
CA ARG A 117 20.05 33.40 -5.67
C ARG A 117 21.40 33.04 -6.28
N ASN A 118 21.51 31.84 -6.85
CA ASN A 118 21.95 31.60 -8.24
C ASN A 118 22.15 30.10 -8.51
N GLY A 119 21.48 29.56 -9.54
CA GLY A 119 21.85 28.27 -10.13
C GLY A 119 20.71 27.44 -10.74
N ASN A 120 20.43 27.68 -12.02
CA ASN A 120 19.93 26.81 -13.10
C ASN A 120 18.78 25.80 -12.85
N GLN A 121 17.67 26.04 -13.57
CA GLN A 121 16.58 25.10 -13.80
C GLN A 121 17.07 23.88 -14.60
N GLY A 122 16.92 22.69 -14.02
CA GLY A 122 16.82 21.43 -14.75
C GLY A 122 15.35 21.03 -14.77
N GLU A 123 14.77 20.90 -15.96
CA GLU A 123 13.43 20.39 -16.18
C GLU A 123 13.35 18.94 -15.69
N GLN A 124 12.55 18.68 -14.66
CA GLN A 124 12.14 17.32 -14.28
C GLN A 124 10.78 17.07 -14.91
N GLU A 125 10.74 16.17 -15.89
CA GLU A 125 9.49 15.72 -16.49
C GLU A 125 8.62 15.04 -15.41
N ASN A 126 7.38 15.53 -15.30
CA ASN A 126 6.46 15.19 -14.23
C ASN A 126 5.90 13.77 -14.41
N ASN A 127 6.53 12.77 -13.77
CA ASN A 127 5.98 11.41 -13.60
C ASN A 127 4.60 11.37 -12.88
N SER A 128 4.13 12.50 -12.37
CA SER A 128 2.81 12.65 -11.76
C SER A 128 1.65 12.54 -12.76
N LEU A 129 1.88 12.76 -14.07
CA LEU A 129 0.80 12.70 -15.07
C LEU A 129 0.41 11.26 -15.43
N LEU A 130 1.36 10.33 -15.37
CA LEU A 130 1.15 8.93 -15.77
C LEU A 130 0.36 8.12 -14.74
N ILE A 131 0.38 8.54 -13.47
CA ILE A 131 -0.27 7.81 -12.37
C ILE A 131 -1.78 8.10 -12.30
N MET A 132 -2.24 9.25 -12.79
CA MET A 132 -3.67 9.61 -12.77
C MET A 132 -4.51 8.87 -13.84
N GLN A 133 -3.91 8.44 -14.95
CA GLN A 133 -4.63 7.73 -16.01
C GLN A 133 -4.99 6.27 -15.66
N VAL A 134 -4.37 5.69 -14.63
CA VAL A 134 -4.59 4.30 -14.23
C VAL A 134 -5.82 4.14 -13.33
N ILE A 135 -6.25 5.20 -12.63
CA ILE A 135 -7.23 5.11 -11.55
C ILE A 135 -8.69 5.29 -12.04
N GLU A 136 -8.91 5.83 -13.25
CA GLU A 136 -10.27 6.15 -13.72
C GLU A 136 -11.05 4.97 -14.33
N ASN A 137 -10.46 3.79 -14.50
CA ASN A 137 -11.08 2.72 -15.32
C ASN A 137 -11.79 1.57 -14.60
N ASP A 138 -11.87 1.52 -13.26
CA ASP A 138 -12.54 0.40 -12.56
C ASP A 138 -13.84 0.80 -11.88
N LYS A 139 -14.87 1.04 -12.69
CA LYS A 139 -16.26 0.84 -12.28
C LYS A 139 -16.94 -0.03 -13.33
N ASP A 140 -17.51 -1.14 -12.87
CA ASP A 140 -18.21 -2.19 -13.62
C ASP A 140 -17.36 -3.21 -14.36
N SER A 141 -16.91 -4.25 -13.63
CA SER A 141 -17.22 -5.63 -14.04
C SER A 141 -16.88 -6.61 -12.92
N GLY A 142 -17.89 -7.35 -12.47
CA GLY A 142 -17.64 -8.57 -11.69
C GLY A 142 -16.93 -9.57 -12.60
N LEU A 143 -15.62 -9.73 -12.44
CA LEU A 143 -14.81 -10.69 -13.17
C LEU A 143 -13.70 -11.22 -12.24
N SER A 144 -13.51 -12.53 -12.31
CA SER A 144 -12.48 -13.28 -11.60
C SER A 144 -11.12 -12.96 -12.21
N TYR A 145 -10.31 -12.12 -11.57
CA TYR A 145 -8.98 -11.78 -12.04
C TYR A 145 -7.91 -12.33 -11.09
N ALA A 146 -7.23 -13.37 -11.54
CA ALA A 146 -5.85 -13.60 -11.12
C ALA A 146 -4.99 -12.65 -11.96
N ASP A 147 -4.73 -11.46 -11.42
CA ASP A 147 -3.85 -10.47 -12.04
C ASP A 147 -2.39 -10.91 -11.92
N GLU A 148 -1.66 -10.89 -13.03
CA GLU A 148 -0.26 -11.28 -13.06
C GLU A 148 0.62 -10.04 -12.90
N CYS A 149 1.34 -9.94 -11.78
CA CYS A 149 2.35 -8.91 -11.56
C CYS A 149 3.63 -9.29 -12.32
N TYR A 150 4.14 -8.39 -13.16
CA TYR A 150 5.39 -8.59 -13.90
C TYR A 150 6.28 -7.34 -13.81
N LEU A 151 7.59 -7.52 -13.99
CA LEU A 151 8.53 -6.41 -14.11
C LEU A 151 8.70 -6.07 -15.59
N ASN A 152 8.64 -4.80 -15.94
CA ASN A 152 9.01 -4.36 -17.28
C ASN A 152 10.54 -4.34 -17.46
N GLU A 153 10.99 -4.01 -18.66
CA GLU A 153 12.41 -3.94 -19.02
C GLU A 153 13.21 -2.91 -18.19
N THR A 154 12.53 -1.96 -17.55
CA THR A 154 13.15 -0.96 -16.66
C THR A 154 13.14 -1.36 -15.19
N GLY A 155 12.61 -2.55 -14.86
CA GLY A 155 12.52 -3.06 -13.48
C GLY A 155 11.35 -2.49 -12.68
N GLU A 156 10.42 -1.78 -13.31
CA GLU A 156 9.18 -1.32 -12.68
C GLU A 156 8.15 -2.45 -12.62
N ALA A 157 7.50 -2.61 -11.46
CA ALA A 157 6.37 -3.52 -11.31
C ALA A 157 5.14 -2.98 -12.06
N LYS A 158 4.60 -3.80 -12.95
CA LYS A 158 3.36 -3.58 -13.70
C LYS A 158 2.38 -4.71 -13.38
N ILE A 159 1.10 -4.40 -13.51
CA ILE A 159 0.01 -5.38 -13.39
C ILE A 159 -0.50 -5.66 -14.79
N LYS A 160 -0.54 -6.94 -15.19
CA LYS A 160 -1.20 -7.37 -16.41
C LYS A 160 -2.62 -7.79 -16.06
N LEU A 161 -3.57 -6.98 -16.52
CA LEU A 161 -4.98 -7.36 -16.48
C LEU A 161 -5.21 -8.42 -17.57
N ASN A 162 -5.69 -9.60 -17.18
CA ASN A 162 -6.06 -10.66 -18.12
C ASN A 162 -7.50 -10.44 -18.62
N ILE A 163 -7.76 -9.31 -19.28
CA ILE A 163 -9.08 -8.94 -19.84
C ILE A 163 -9.43 -9.83 -21.03
#